data_AF-A0A7C4Q8T1-F1
#
_entry.id   AF-A0A7C4Q8T1-F1
#
_cell.length_a   1.000
_cell.length_b   1.000
_cell.length_c   1.000
_cell.angle_alpha   90.00
_cell.angle_beta   90.00
_cell.angle_gamma   90.00
#
_symmetry.space_group_name_H-M   'P 1'
#
loop_
_entity.id
_entity.type
_entity.pdbx_description
1 polymer ?
#
loop_
_entity_poly.entity_id
_entity_poly.type
_entity_poly.pdbx_seq_one_letter_code
_entity_poly.pdbx_strand_id
1 'polypeptide(L)'
;MKERITITLDPEVIRHGKRVARAHKTSLSGLIEGLLREQKRPGQSRRPGSFSRRWRGRFSLREEASDRLLEAMKAKHGLGRS
;
A
#
# COMPACT_ATOMS: atom_id res chain seq x y z
N MET A 1 -8.69 18.29 -13.50
CA MET A 1 -8.00 18.56 -14.79
C MET A 1 -7.36 17.27 -15.30
N LYS A 2 -7.20 17.11 -16.62
CA LYS A 2 -6.48 15.97 -17.22
C LYS A 2 -5.16 16.45 -17.78
N GLU A 3 -4.09 15.67 -17.59
CA GLU A 3 -2.79 15.91 -18.21
C GLU A 3 -2.70 15.15 -19.53
N ARG A 4 -2.14 15.78 -20.57
CA ARG A 4 -1.93 15.14 -21.86
C ARG A 4 -0.56 14.46 -21.86
N ILE A 5 -0.55 13.15 -22.09
CA ILE A 5 0.67 12.38 -22.30
C ILE A 5 0.67 11.81 -23.73
N THR A 6 1.87 11.69 -24.32
CA THR A 6 2.08 10.99 -25.59
C THR A 6 2.84 9.71 -25.29
N ILE A 7 2.31 8.58 -25.74
CA ILE A 7 2.95 7.27 -25.58
C ILE A 7 3.07 6.61 -26.95
N THR A 8 4.17 5.89 -27.17
CA THR A 8 4.38 5.08 -28.37
C THR A 8 3.99 3.64 -28.05
N LEU A 9 3.13 3.05 -28.86
CA LEU A 9 2.65 1.68 -28.71
C LEU A 9 2.71 0.97 -30.05
N ASP A 10 2.78 -0.35 -30.00
CA ASP A 10 2.69 -1.18 -31.19
C ASP A 10 1.35 -0.93 -31.95
N PRO A 11 1.36 -0.81 -33.29
CA PRO A 11 0.16 -0.58 -34.08
C PRO A 11 -0.94 -1.63 -33.90
N GLU A 12 -0.60 -2.90 -33.72
CA GLU A 12 -1.56 -3.99 -33.44
C GLU A 12 -2.23 -3.78 -32.09
N VAL A 13 -1.46 -3.38 -31.08
CA VAL A 13 -1.97 -3.09 -29.74
C VAL A 13 -2.94 -1.92 -29.77
N ILE A 14 -2.66 -0.86 -30.56
CA ILE A 14 -3.58 0.27 -30.73
C ILE A 14 -4.90 -0.18 -31.36
N ARG A 15 -4.85 -1.02 -32.41
CA ARG A 15 -6.06 -1.52 -33.08
C ARG A 15 -6.90 -2.39 -32.16
N HIS A 16 -6.26 -3.31 -31.43
CA HIS A 16 -6.91 -4.15 -30.45
C HIS A 16 -7.53 -3.31 -29.32
N GLY A 17 -6.75 -2.40 -28.73
CA GLY A 17 -7.20 -1.54 -27.64
C GLY A 17 -8.39 -0.66 -28.02
N LYS A 18 -8.43 -0.11 -29.24
CA LYS A 18 -9.59 0.63 -29.75
C LYS A 18 -10.84 -0.24 -29.86
N ARG A 19 -10.70 -1.51 -30.27
CA ARG A 19 -11.83 -2.46 -30.36
C ARG A 19 -12.39 -2.76 -28.97
N VAL A 20 -11.51 -3.01 -28.00
CA VAL A 20 -11.90 -3.20 -26.59
C VAL A 20 -12.58 -1.95 -26.03
N ALA A 21 -11.99 -0.78 -26.21
CA ALA A 21 -12.57 0.47 -25.72
C ALA A 21 -14.00 0.71 -26.27
N ARG A 22 -14.23 0.43 -27.55
CA ARG A 22 -15.57 0.51 -28.17
C ARG A 22 -16.56 -0.48 -27.56
N ALA A 23 -16.16 -1.73 -27.32
CA ALA A 23 -17.01 -2.72 -26.66
C ALA A 23 -17.41 -2.27 -25.24
N HIS A 24 -16.50 -1.58 -24.54
CA HIS A 24 -16.73 -0.98 -23.22
C HIS A 24 -17.35 0.43 -23.25
N LYS A 25 -17.82 0.90 -24.42
CA LYS A 25 -18.42 2.24 -24.60
C LYS A 25 -17.55 3.39 -24.08
N THR A 26 -16.23 3.27 -24.23
CA THR A 26 -15.24 4.27 -23.77
C THR A 26 -14.20 4.58 -24.85
N SER A 27 -13.34 5.56 -24.60
CA SER A 27 -12.19 5.88 -25.45
C SER A 27 -10.97 5.04 -25.08
N LEU A 28 -9.96 4.97 -25.96
CA LEU A 28 -8.69 4.33 -25.63
C LEU A 28 -8.03 4.97 -24.40
N SER A 29 -8.08 6.30 -24.27
CA SER A 29 -7.58 7.01 -23.09
C SER A 29 -8.38 6.68 -21.83
N GLY A 30 -9.70 6.51 -21.93
CA GLY A 30 -10.55 6.10 -20.81
C GLY A 30 -10.28 4.65 -20.36
N LEU A 31 -10.06 3.74 -21.32
CA LEU A 31 -9.65 2.37 -21.04
C LEU A 31 -8.30 2.32 -20.31
N ILE A 32 -7.29 3.02 -20.83
CA ILE A 32 -5.96 3.11 -20.21
C ILE A 32 -6.05 3.74 -18.82
N GLU A 33 -6.82 4.81 -18.67
CA GLU A 33 -7.05 5.46 -17.37
C GLU A 33 -7.70 4.50 -16.36
N GLY A 34 -8.68 3.70 -16.79
CA GLY A 34 -9.31 2.66 -15.97
C GLY A 34 -8.31 1.60 -15.51
N LEU A 35 -7.55 1.03 -16.43
CA LEU A 35 -6.51 0.05 -16.13
C LEU A 35 -5.47 0.63 -15.16
N LEU A 36 -4.97 1.84 -15.40
CA LEU A 36 -4.01 2.48 -14.50
C LEU A 36 -4.60 2.77 -13.11
N ARG A 37 -5.91 3.03 -13.02
CA ARG A 37 -6.61 3.19 -11.74
C ARG A 37 -6.75 1.87 -11.00
N GLU A 38 -7.01 0.77 -11.71
CA GLU A 38 -7.04 -0.58 -11.15
C GLU A 38 -5.65 -1.02 -10.68
N GLN A 39 -4.59 -0.60 -11.38
CA GLN A 39 -3.21 -0.82 -10.96
C GLN A 39 -2.78 0.00 -9.72
N LYS A 40 -3.65 0.87 -9.16
CA LYS A 40 -3.48 1.37 -7.79
C LYS A 40 -3.82 0.19 -6.84
N ARG A 41 -2.90 -0.61 -6.28
CA ARG A 41 -1.48 -0.41 -5.93
C ARG A 41 -0.77 -1.78 -5.70
N PRO A 42 0.30 -2.17 -6.41
CA PRO A 42 1.37 -2.96 -5.81
C PRO A 42 2.32 -1.97 -5.12
N GLY A 43 2.09 -1.69 -3.83
CA GLY A 43 3.09 -0.98 -3.02
C GLY A 43 2.73 0.39 -2.45
N GLN A 44 1.65 1.07 -2.85
CA GLN A 44 1.09 2.06 -1.92
C GLN A 44 0.40 1.29 -0.76
N SER A 45 1.20 1.04 0.26
CA SER A 45 0.84 0.49 1.56
C SER A 45 -0.62 0.81 1.87
N ARG A 46 -1.48 -0.22 1.90
CA ARG A 46 -2.37 -0.34 3.06
C ARG A 46 -1.38 -0.24 4.21
N ARG A 47 -1.09 0.96 4.73
CA ARG A 47 -0.49 1.02 6.06
C ARG A 47 -1.52 0.25 6.85
N PRO A 48 -1.22 -0.98 7.30
CA PRO A 48 -2.17 -1.63 8.18
C PRO A 48 -2.29 -0.58 9.30
N GLY A 49 -3.50 -0.03 9.48
CA GLY A 49 -3.66 1.34 9.99
C GLY A 49 -2.74 1.60 11.18
N SER A 50 -2.19 2.83 11.32
CA SER A 50 -1.14 3.22 12.30
C SER A 50 -0.85 2.17 13.38
N PHE A 51 0.38 1.72 13.61
CA PHE A 51 0.73 0.65 14.57
C PHE A 51 -0.30 0.40 15.71
N SER A 52 -0.67 1.45 16.45
CA SER A 52 -1.78 1.48 17.41
C SER A 52 -3.10 0.80 16.96
N ARG A 53 -3.63 1.10 15.78
CA ARG A 53 -4.87 0.54 15.21
C ARG A 53 -4.75 -0.94 14.87
N ARG A 54 -3.58 -1.43 14.46
CA ARG A 54 -3.34 -2.86 14.21
C ARG A 54 -3.33 -3.69 15.48
N TRP A 55 -2.80 -3.10 16.55
CA TRP A 55 -2.50 -3.83 17.78
C TRP A 55 -3.47 -3.51 18.93
N ARG A 56 -4.43 -2.60 18.72
CA ARG A 56 -5.51 -2.31 19.68
C ARG A 56 -6.24 -3.60 20.05
N GLY A 57 -6.31 -3.91 21.34
CA GLY A 57 -6.98 -5.10 21.87
C GLY A 57 -6.25 -6.42 21.62
N ARG A 58 -5.04 -6.39 21.05
CA ARG A 58 -4.20 -7.59 20.82
C ARG A 58 -2.99 -7.69 21.76
N PHE A 59 -2.83 -6.71 22.65
CA PHE A 59 -1.84 -6.78 23.71
C PHE A 59 -2.49 -7.31 24.98
N SER A 60 -1.83 -8.28 25.60
CA SER A 60 -2.11 -8.72 26.97
C SER A 60 -0.87 -8.43 27.82
N LEU A 61 -1.09 -8.04 29.08
CA LEU A 61 0.01 -7.95 30.03
C LEU A 61 0.54 -9.37 30.28
N ARG A 62 1.85 -9.55 30.26
CA ARG A 62 2.48 -10.78 30.78
C ARG A 62 2.63 -10.62 32.29
N GLU A 63 2.27 -11.65 33.04
CA GLU A 63 2.35 -11.66 34.52
C GLU A 63 3.70 -12.16 35.05
N GLU A 64 4.62 -12.57 34.17
CA GLU A 64 5.94 -13.06 34.58
C GLU A 64 6.85 -11.92 35.06
N ALA A 65 7.41 -12.09 36.27
CA ALA A 65 8.21 -11.08 36.94
C ALA A 65 9.64 -10.91 36.38
N SER A 66 10.17 -11.88 35.63
CA SER A 66 11.56 -11.85 35.15
C SER A 66 11.65 -11.78 33.62
N ASP A 67 11.60 -10.57 33.07
CA ASP A 67 11.85 -10.34 31.65
C ASP A 67 13.29 -9.83 31.43
N ARG A 68 14.18 -10.72 30.96
CA ARG A 68 15.58 -10.38 30.69
C ARG A 68 15.74 -9.29 29.62
N LEU A 69 14.82 -9.22 28.67
CA LEU A 69 14.83 -8.19 27.64
C LEU A 69 14.46 -6.84 28.25
N LEU A 70 13.46 -6.82 29.15
CA LEU A 70 13.09 -5.60 29.88
C LEU A 70 14.24 -5.06 30.71
N GLU A 71 14.94 -5.91 31.47
CA GLU A 71 16.09 -5.49 32.28
C GLU A 71 17.24 -4.95 31.43
N ALA A 72 17.54 -5.60 30.30
CA ALA A 72 18.53 -5.08 29.35
C ALA A 72 18.11 -3.72 28.76
N MET A 73 16.81 -3.52 28.50
CA MET A 73 16.29 -2.25 28.00
C MET A 73 16.37 -1.14 29.06
N LYS A 74 16.03 -1.45 30.32
CA LYS A 74 16.18 -0.52 31.45
C LYS A 74 17.63 -0.08 31.62
N ALA A 75 18.59 -1.03 31.58
CA ALA A 75 20.00 -0.72 31.68
C ALA A 75 20.48 0.19 30.54
N LYS A 76 20.08 -0.10 29.29
CA LYS A 76 20.43 0.71 28.11
C LYS A 76 19.91 2.14 28.19
N HIS A 77 18.73 2.34 28.78
CA HIS A 77 18.08 3.65 28.88
C HIS A 77 18.20 4.31 30.26
N GLY A 78 18.98 3.73 31.18
CA GLY A 78 19.21 4.29 32.53
C GLY A 78 18.01 4.19 33.48
N LEU A 79 17.02 3.35 33.19
CA LEU A 79 15.75 3.25 33.91
C LEU A 79 15.76 2.21 35.05
N GLY A 80 16.92 1.95 35.66
CA GLY A 80 17.14 0.81 36.57
C GLY A 80 17.89 1.11 37.87
N ARG A 81 17.96 2.36 38.31
CA ARG A 81 18.54 2.71 39.61
C ARG A 81 17.61 3.62 40.41
N SER A 82 16.99 3.05 41.44
CA SER A 82 16.78 3.69 42.75
C SER A 82 17.14 2.68 43.83
#